data_AF-A0A505H8A9-F1
#
_entry.id   AF-A0A505H8A9-F1
#
_cell.length_a   1.000
_cell.length_b   1.000
_cell.length_c   1.000
_cell.angle_alpha   90.00
_cell.angle_beta   90.00
_cell.angle_gamma   90.00
#
_symmetry.space_group_name_H-M   'P 1'
#
loop_
_entity.id
_entity.type
_entity.pdbx_description
1 polymer ?
#
loop_
_entity_poly.entity_id
_entity_poly.type
_entity_poly.pdbx_seq_one_letter_code
_entity_poly.pdbx_strand_id
1 'polypeptide(L)'
;MSFEVDAERVSSAATATAASSQALIAESNTMLRNLLTLQECWKGSAAQNFQSVINQWEGAQKQLFESLTSIHGALGTAATQYSEVEAANSRLFAP
;
A
#
# COMPACT_ATOMS: atom_id res chain seq x y z
N MET A 1 23.10 -2.32 22.02
CA MET A 1 22.25 -1.11 22.00
C MET A 1 21.68 -0.84 20.60
N SER A 2 21.34 -1.87 19.80
CA SER A 2 20.94 -1.66 18.38
C SER A 2 19.53 -2.16 18.05
N PHE A 3 19.00 -3.17 18.75
CA PHE A 3 17.72 -3.80 18.38
C PHE A 3 16.48 -2.94 18.64
N GLU A 4 16.45 -2.20 19.75
CA GLU A 4 15.33 -1.30 20.09
C GLU A 4 15.19 -0.14 19.09
N VAL A 5 16.32 0.45 18.67
CA VAL A 5 16.38 1.50 17.65
C VAL A 5 15.89 1.00 16.29
N ASP A 6 16.20 -0.25 15.93
CA ASP A 6 15.73 -0.84 14.67
C ASP A 6 14.22 -1.15 14.70
N ALA A 7 13.68 -1.61 15.83
CA ALA A 7 12.25 -1.90 15.98
C ALA A 7 11.36 -0.63 15.92
N GLU A 8 11.77 0.46 16.57
CA GLU A 8 11.06 1.74 16.52
C GLU A 8 11.05 2.32 15.09
N ARG A 9 12.18 2.20 14.37
CA ARG A 9 12.28 2.62 12.96
C ARG A 9 11.37 1.81 12.05
N VAL A 10 11.26 0.50 12.25
CA VAL A 10 10.35 -0.38 11.48
C VAL A 10 8.89 -0.01 11.75
N SER A 11 8.52 0.23 13.01
CA SER A 11 7.16 0.67 13.37
C SER A 11 6.81 2.03 12.77
N SER A 12 7.73 2.99 12.84
CA SER A 12 7.58 4.31 12.22
C SER A 12 7.42 4.20 10.69
N ALA A 13 8.27 3.40 10.04
CA ALA A 13 8.19 3.15 8.60
C ALA A 13 6.87 2.45 8.21
N ALA A 14 6.37 1.53 9.04
CA ALA A 14 5.07 0.88 8.83
C ALA A 14 3.92 1.88 8.88
N THR A 15 3.93 2.78 9.87
CA THR A 15 2.94 3.85 10.01
C THR A 15 2.96 4.80 8.81
N ALA A 16 4.15 5.28 8.43
CA ALA A 16 4.32 6.16 7.27
C ALA A 16 3.82 5.49 5.98
N THR A 17 4.17 4.21 5.78
CA THR A 17 3.76 3.42 4.60
C THR A 17 2.24 3.20 4.57
N ALA A 18 1.60 2.98 5.71
CA ALA A 18 0.15 2.86 5.80
C ALA A 18 -0.56 4.16 5.39
N ALA A 19 -0.05 5.31 5.84
CA ALA A 19 -0.57 6.62 5.45
C ALA A 19 -0.40 6.87 3.94
N SER A 20 0.78 6.57 3.39
CA SER A 20 1.04 6.66 1.94
C SER A 20 0.13 5.74 1.13
N SER A 21 -0.11 4.51 1.62
CA SER A 21 -1.03 3.56 0.99
C SER A 21 -2.46 4.11 0.89
N GLN A 22 -2.97 4.71 1.97
CA GLN A 22 -4.30 5.32 1.97
C GLN A 22 -4.40 6.48 0.96
N ALA A 23 -3.38 7.33 0.90
CA ALA A 23 -3.33 8.42 -0.08
C ALA A 23 -3.31 7.89 -1.52
N LEU A 24 -2.51 6.86 -1.81
CA LEU A 24 -2.46 6.23 -3.14
C LEU A 24 -3.79 5.59 -3.54
N ILE A 25 -4.49 4.94 -2.60
CA ILE A 25 -5.83 4.37 -2.84
C ILE A 25 -6.83 5.48 -3.16
N ALA A 26 -6.82 6.57 -2.38
CA ALA A 26 -7.70 7.70 -2.61
C ALA A 26 -7.47 8.33 -3.99
N GLU A 27 -6.22 8.58 -4.35
CA GLU A 27 -5.84 9.14 -5.65
C GLU A 27 -6.19 8.18 -6.79
N SER A 28 -5.98 6.88 -6.60
CA SER A 28 -6.36 5.87 -7.59
C SER A 28 -7.86 5.88 -7.88
N ASN A 29 -8.69 6.04 -6.84
CA ASN A 29 -10.13 6.16 -7.00
C ASN A 29 -10.53 7.48 -7.67
N THR A 30 -9.82 8.58 -7.38
CA THR A 30 -10.01 9.87 -8.05
C THR A 30 -9.72 9.77 -9.54
N MET A 31 -8.63 9.12 -9.93
CA MET A 31 -8.29 8.91 -11.34
C MET A 31 -9.37 8.11 -12.07
N LEU A 32 -9.89 7.03 -11.49
CA LEU A 32 -10.99 6.26 -12.09
C LEU A 32 -12.23 7.14 -12.32
N ARG A 33 -12.63 7.96 -11.34
CA ARG A 33 -13.76 8.89 -11.49
C ARG A 33 -13.53 9.88 -12.63
N ASN A 34 -12.33 10.46 -12.71
CA ASN A 34 -11.98 11.41 -13.77
C ASN A 34 -12.05 10.76 -15.16
N LEU A 35 -11.58 9.52 -15.29
CA LEU A 35 -11.67 8.76 -16.54
C LEU A 35 -13.13 8.48 -16.93
N LEU A 36 -13.98 8.07 -15.99
CA LEU A 36 -15.41 7.85 -16.24
C LEU A 36 -16.12 9.14 -16.67
N THR A 37 -15.86 10.26 -16.00
CA THR A 37 -16.39 11.57 -16.43
C THR A 37 -15.91 11.96 -17.84
N LEU A 38 -14.64 11.72 -18.16
CA LEU A 38 -14.12 12.01 -19.49
C LEU A 38 -14.76 11.11 -20.57
N GLN A 39 -15.09 9.86 -20.24
CA GLN A 39 -15.79 8.93 -21.14
C GLN A 39 -17.13 9.51 -21.62
N GLU A 40 -17.87 10.20 -20.75
CA GLU A 40 -19.17 10.81 -21.07
C GLU A 40 -19.07 11.88 -22.18
N CYS A 41 -17.88 12.47 -22.38
CA CYS A 41 -17.64 13.48 -23.42
C CYS A 41 -17.47 12.86 -24.82
N TRP A 42 -17.13 11.58 -24.92
CA TRP A 42 -16.88 10.90 -26.19
C TRP A 42 -18.15 10.23 -26.72
N LYS A 43 -18.33 10.23 -28.05
CA LYS A 43 -19.44 9.55 -28.74
C LYS A 43 -18.92 8.63 -29.84
N GLY A 44 -19.73 7.64 -30.22
CA GLY A 44 -19.41 6.72 -31.30
C GLY A 44 -18.16 5.87 -31.04
N SER A 45 -17.35 5.65 -32.05
CA SER A 45 -16.15 4.80 -31.98
C SER A 45 -15.10 5.31 -30.98
N ALA A 46 -15.04 6.62 -30.71
CA ALA A 46 -14.12 7.16 -29.72
C ALA A 46 -14.46 6.71 -28.29
N ALA A 47 -15.75 6.59 -27.94
CA ALA A 47 -16.17 6.08 -26.64
C ALA A 47 -15.78 4.60 -26.45
N GLN A 48 -15.86 3.79 -27.51
CA GLN A 48 -15.42 2.39 -27.49
C GLN A 48 -13.90 2.28 -27.28
N ASN A 49 -13.12 3.09 -27.98
CA ASN A 49 -11.66 3.12 -27.78
C ASN A 49 -11.29 3.60 -26.37
N PHE A 50 -12.04 4.56 -25.83
CA PHE A 50 -11.80 5.08 -24.48
C PHE A 50 -12.08 4.03 -23.39
N GLN A 51 -13.00 3.09 -23.62
CA GLN A 51 -13.20 1.96 -22.72
C GLN A 51 -11.92 1.14 -22.51
N SER A 52 -11.06 1.01 -23.53
CA SER A 52 -9.77 0.34 -23.38
C SER A 52 -8.82 1.07 -22.41
N VAL A 53 -8.91 2.40 -22.33
CA VAL A 53 -8.12 3.21 -21.39
C VAL A 53 -8.60 2.97 -19.96
N ILE A 54 -9.92 2.91 -19.75
CA ILE A 54 -10.52 2.57 -18.45
C ILE A 54 -10.07 1.17 -18.01
N ASN A 55 -10.17 0.17 -18.88
CA ASN A 55 -9.77 -1.20 -18.56
C ASN A 55 -8.27 -1.30 -18.23
N GLN A 56 -7.42 -0.55 -18.94
CA GLN A 56 -5.99 -0.46 -18.62
C GLN A 56 -5.76 0.13 -17.24
N TRP A 57 -6.49 1.20 -16.90
CA TRP A 57 -6.41 1.83 -15.59
C TRP A 57 -6.87 0.90 -14.46
N GLU A 58 -7.97 0.19 -14.63
CA GLU A 58 -8.45 -0.79 -13.63
C GLU A 58 -7.41 -1.90 -13.38
N GLY A 59 -6.72 -2.34 -14.42
CA GLY A 59 -5.60 -3.28 -14.29
C GLY A 59 -4.44 -2.71 -13.48
N ALA A 60 -4.05 -1.45 -13.74
CA ALA A 60 -3.02 -0.76 -12.98
C ALA A 60 -3.41 -0.54 -11.51
N GLN A 61 -4.67 -0.16 -11.26
CA GLN A 61 -5.23 0.00 -9.92
C GLN A 61 -5.19 -1.31 -9.13
N LYS A 62 -5.54 -2.44 -9.76
CA LYS A 62 -5.43 -3.75 -9.13
C LYS A 62 -3.99 -4.07 -8.73
N GLN A 63 -3.03 -3.87 -9.64
CA GLN A 63 -1.61 -4.10 -9.36
C GLN A 63 -1.09 -3.22 -8.23
N LEU A 64 -1.53 -1.95 -8.16
CA LEU A 64 -1.22 -1.04 -7.06
C LEU A 64 -1.71 -1.63 -5.74
N PHE A 65 -2.98 -2.05 -5.65
CA PHE A 65 -3.53 -2.62 -4.42
C PHE A 65 -2.81 -3.88 -3.97
N GLU A 66 -2.51 -4.80 -4.89
CA GLU A 66 -1.74 -6.01 -4.58
C GLU A 66 -0.36 -5.66 -4.01
N SER A 67 0.31 -4.66 -4.59
CA SER A 67 1.62 -4.19 -4.12
C SER A 67 1.54 -3.59 -2.71
N LEU A 68 0.54 -2.74 -2.44
CA LEU A 68 0.32 -2.14 -1.13
C LEU A 68 0.00 -3.20 -0.06
N THR A 69 -0.82 -4.20 -0.39
CA THR A 69 -1.10 -5.34 0.50
C THR A 69 0.16 -6.14 0.82
N SER A 70 0.99 -6.42 -0.19
CA SER A 70 2.27 -7.14 0.00
C SER A 70 3.22 -6.37 0.92
N ILE A 71 3.38 -5.07 0.70
CA ILE A 71 4.22 -4.20 1.52
C ILE A 71 3.71 -4.17 2.97
N HIS A 72 2.40 -4.00 3.15
CA HIS A 72 1.80 -3.98 4.48
C HIS A 72 2.02 -5.31 5.23
N GLY A 73 1.84 -6.44 4.54
CA GLY A 73 2.11 -7.77 5.10
C GLY A 73 3.56 -7.94 5.54
N ALA A 74 4.52 -7.56 4.69
CA ALA A 74 5.95 -7.65 5.00
C ALA A 74 6.34 -6.79 6.22
N LEU A 75 5.83 -5.57 6.32
CA LEU A 75 6.07 -4.67 7.45
C LEU A 75 5.43 -5.20 8.75
N GLY A 76 4.23 -5.79 8.66
CA GLY A 76 3.58 -6.45 9.79
C GLY A 76 4.39 -7.64 10.30
N THR A 77 4.85 -8.53 9.40
CA THR A 77 5.71 -9.66 9.76
C THR A 77 7.01 -9.20 10.41
N ALA A 78 7.68 -8.18 9.86
CA ALA A 78 8.90 -7.63 10.43
C ALA A 78 8.66 -7.11 11.86
N ALA A 79 7.60 -6.32 12.07
CA ALA A 79 7.26 -5.80 13.39
C ALA A 79 7.01 -6.91 14.44
N THR A 80 6.32 -8.00 14.07
CA THR A 80 6.12 -9.15 14.95
C THR A 80 7.43 -9.84 15.31
N GLN A 81 8.29 -10.11 14.31
CA GLN A 81 9.58 -10.77 14.53
C GLN A 81 10.50 -9.96 15.46
N TYR A 82 10.54 -8.64 15.30
CA TYR A 82 11.33 -7.79 16.19
C TYR A 82 10.81 -7.83 17.64
N SER A 83 9.50 -7.79 17.83
CA SER A 83 8.89 -7.89 19.17
C SER A 83 9.20 -9.22 19.86
N GLU A 84 9.16 -10.34 19.13
CA GLU A 84 9.49 -11.66 19.65
C GLU A 84 10.96 -11.79 20.06
N VAL A 85 11.89 -11.27 19.24
CA VAL A 85 13.32 -11.26 19.54
C VAL A 85 13.62 -10.44 20.79
N GLU A 86 13.00 -9.27 20.94
CA GLU A 86 13.19 -8.42 22.12
C GLU A 86 12.63 -9.08 23.40
N ALA A 87 11.46 -9.72 23.31
CA ALA A 87 10.90 -10.48 24.42
C ALA A 87 11.78 -11.67 24.83
N ALA A 88 12.39 -12.36 23.85
CA ALA A 88 13.31 -13.46 24.10
C ALA A 88 14.60 -12.97 24.78
N ASN A 89 15.19 -11.88 24.30
CA ASN A 89 16.37 -11.26 24.91
C ASN A 89 16.07 -10.79 26.33
N SER A 90 14.93 -10.13 26.55
CA SER A 90 14.50 -9.67 27.87
C SER A 90 14.39 -10.82 28.88
N ARG A 91 13.90 -11.99 28.46
CA ARG A 91 13.85 -13.19 29.30
C ARG A 91 15.23 -13.78 29.60
N LEU A 92 16.17 -13.72 28.64
CA LEU A 92 17.52 -14.22 28.81
C LEU A 92 18.30 -13.45 29.89
N PHE A 93 18.03 -12.15 30.01
CA PHE A 93 18.70 -11.25 30.94
C PHE A 93 17.85 -10.89 32.17
N ALA A 94 16.65 -11.45 32.32
CA ALA A 94 15.83 -11.30 33.53
C ALA A 94 16.44 -12.14 34.67
N PRO A 95 16.68 -11.56 35.88
CA PRO A 95 17.32 -12.23 37.01
C PRO A 95 16.46 -13.33 37.64
#